data_AF-A0A662ALJ6-F1
#
_entry.id   AF-A0A662ALJ6-F1
#
_cell.length_a   1.000
_cell.length_b   1.000
_cell.length_c   1.000
_cell.angle_alpha   90.00
_cell.angle_beta   90.00
_cell.angle_gamma   90.00
#
_symmetry.space_group_name_H-M   'P 1'
#
loop_
_entity.id
_entity.type
_entity.pdbx_description
1 polymer ?
#
loop_
_entity_poly.entity_id
_entity_poly.type
_entity_poly.pdbx_seq_one_letter_code
_entity_poly.pdbx_strand_id
1 'polypeptide(L)'
;MYKRTIINKLREWKNKSNRKPLILRGARQVGKTTLVEMFAKEFDYFIYLNLDKAGDLQIFEQNDNLNTIISILFLQNSVPTNKKQDKILIFIDEIQNSPKTVALLRYFMKKKTSFTLLLPAHCSKAF
;
A
#
# COMPACT_ATOMS: atom_id res chain seq x y z
N MET A 1 -21.08 10.05 9.00
CA MET A 1 -20.03 10.39 10.00
C MET A 1 -18.80 9.47 9.93
N TYR A 2 -18.96 8.15 9.81
CA TYR A 2 -17.86 7.14 9.81
C TYR A 2 -16.72 7.35 8.79
N LYS A 3 -17.04 7.72 7.53
CA LYS A 3 -16.05 7.98 6.47
C LYS A 3 -15.08 9.12 6.83
N ARG A 4 -15.58 10.19 7.45
CA ARG A 4 -14.77 11.35 7.89
C ARG A 4 -13.78 10.95 9.00
N THR A 5 -14.20 10.08 9.92
CA THR A 5 -13.33 9.59 11.01
C THR A 5 -12.17 8.75 10.49
N ILE A 6 -12.39 7.87 9.52
CA ILE A 6 -11.31 7.04 8.95
C ILE A 6 -10.35 7.88 8.11
N ILE A 7 -10.84 8.79 7.27
CA ILE A 7 -9.98 9.70 6.50
C ILE A 7 -9.08 10.52 7.43
N ASN A 8 -9.62 11.02 8.55
CA ASN A 8 -8.80 11.74 9.53
C ASN A 8 -7.71 10.86 10.14
N LYS A 9 -7.99 9.59 10.45
CA LYS A 9 -6.95 8.63 10.89
C LYS A 9 -5.89 8.38 9.81
N LEU A 10 -6.27 8.35 8.54
CA LEU A 10 -5.32 8.24 7.42
C LEU A 10 -4.43 9.50 7.32
N ARG A 11 -5.00 10.69 7.52
CA ARG A 11 -4.24 11.95 7.58
C ARG A 11 -3.28 12.00 8.76
N GLU A 12 -3.73 11.60 9.95
CA GLU A 12 -2.87 11.47 11.13
C GLU A 12 -1.72 10.52 10.88
N TRP A 13 -1.98 9.38 10.25
CA TRP A 13 -0.94 8.44 9.84
C TRP A 13 0.04 9.07 8.83
N LYS A 14 -0.45 9.80 7.84
CA LYS A 14 0.39 10.52 6.86
C LYS A 14 1.33 11.52 7.51
N ASN A 15 0.87 12.21 8.56
CA ASN A 15 1.65 13.24 9.24
C ASN A 15 2.66 12.71 10.28
N LYS A 16 2.76 11.39 10.50
CA LYS A 16 3.76 10.81 11.41
C LYS A 16 5.15 10.79 10.76
N SER A 17 6.14 11.35 11.45
CA SER A 17 7.54 11.42 11.00
C SER A 17 8.20 10.06 10.76
N ASN A 18 7.75 9.00 11.45
CA ASN A 18 8.23 7.63 11.27
C ASN A 18 7.07 6.69 10.93
N ARG A 19 6.25 7.07 9.95
CA ARG A 19 5.08 6.28 9.55
C ARG A 19 5.49 4.93 8.98
N LYS A 20 4.96 3.87 9.58
CA LYS A 20 5.06 2.50 9.07
C LYS A 20 3.97 2.26 8.03
N PRO A 21 4.12 1.27 7.13
CA PRO A 21 3.01 0.69 6.40
C PRO A 21 1.75 0.51 7.27
N LEU A 22 0.60 0.93 6.75
CA LEU A 22 -0.69 0.87 7.41
C LEU A 22 -1.55 -0.23 6.81
N ILE A 23 -2.15 -1.05 7.67
CA ILE A 23 -3.08 -2.10 7.26
C ILE A 23 -4.52 -1.63 7.51
N LEU A 24 -5.29 -1.44 6.44
CA LEU A 24 -6.73 -1.15 6.45
C LEU A 24 -7.57 -2.42 6.64
N ARG A 25 -7.83 -2.78 7.90
CA ARG A 25 -8.75 -3.89 8.21
C ARG A 25 -10.22 -3.47 8.07
N GLY A 26 -11.07 -4.43 7.71
CA GLY A 26 -12.53 -4.26 7.61
C GLY A 26 -13.19 -5.39 6.80
N ALA A 27 -14.52 -5.48 6.85
CA ALA A 27 -15.28 -6.52 6.14
C ALA A 27 -15.22 -6.35 4.60
N ARG A 28 -15.58 -7.41 3.85
CA ARG A 28 -15.76 -7.32 2.38
C ARG A 28 -16.89 -6.32 2.07
N GLN A 29 -16.80 -5.63 0.94
CA GLN A 29 -17.86 -4.74 0.41
C GLN A 29 -18.20 -3.48 1.25
N VAL A 30 -17.31 -3.04 2.14
CA VAL A 30 -17.54 -1.83 2.98
C VAL A 30 -17.05 -0.51 2.36
N GLY A 31 -16.61 -0.52 1.09
CA GLY A 31 -16.15 0.69 0.39
C GLY A 31 -14.75 1.19 0.79
N LYS A 32 -13.84 0.26 1.15
CA LYS A 32 -12.45 0.61 1.49
C LYS A 32 -11.70 1.22 0.32
N THR A 33 -11.84 0.64 -0.87
CA THR A 33 -11.18 1.12 -2.09
C THR A 33 -11.61 2.56 -2.39
N THR A 34 -12.91 2.85 -2.35
CA THR A 34 -13.45 4.21 -2.50
C THR A 34 -12.86 5.18 -1.47
N LEU A 35 -12.71 4.74 -0.21
CA LEU A 35 -12.12 5.59 0.82
C LEU A 35 -10.64 5.88 0.56
N VAL A 36 -9.89 4.88 0.08
CA VAL A 36 -8.48 5.04 -0.28
C VAL A 36 -8.34 5.94 -1.50
N GLU A 37 -9.18 5.78 -2.53
CA GLU A 37 -9.21 6.67 -3.71
C GLU A 37 -9.49 8.12 -3.32
N MET A 38 -10.41 8.35 -2.38
CA MET A 38 -10.68 9.69 -1.85
C MET A 38 -9.45 10.27 -1.13
N PHE A 39 -8.76 9.47 -0.34
CA PHE A 39 -7.56 9.87 0.39
C PHE A 39 -6.34 10.04 -0.55
N ALA A 40 -6.28 9.27 -1.63
CA ALA A 40 -5.22 9.30 -2.64
C ALA A 40 -5.13 10.65 -3.33
N LYS A 41 -6.23 11.42 -3.40
CA LYS A 41 -6.25 12.79 -3.93
C LYS A 41 -5.33 13.76 -3.18
N GLU A 42 -4.86 13.40 -1.99
CA GLU A 42 -3.90 14.21 -1.22
C GLU A 42 -2.43 13.89 -1.55
N PHE A 43 -2.18 13.01 -2.52
CA PHE A 43 -0.85 12.59 -2.97
C PHE A 43 -0.63 13.02 -4.42
N ASP A 44 0.63 13.28 -4.78
CA ASP A 44 0.99 13.62 -6.16
C ASP A 44 0.82 12.39 -7.07
N TYR A 45 1.10 11.20 -6.53
CA TYR A 45 1.02 9.93 -7.25
C TYR A 45 0.30 8.88 -6.42
N PHE A 46 -0.55 8.13 -7.10
CA PHE A 46 -1.28 7.00 -6.53
C PHE A 46 -1.05 5.76 -7.39
N ILE A 47 -0.46 4.74 -6.78
CA ILE A 47 -0.24 3.44 -7.41
C ILE A 47 -1.21 2.46 -6.78
N TYR A 48 -2.19 2.02 -7.56
CA TYR A 48 -3.15 0.99 -7.18
C TYR A 48 -2.70 -0.35 -7.77
N LEU A 49 -2.54 -1.35 -6.91
CA LEU A 49 -2.22 -2.73 -7.28
C LEU A 49 -3.30 -3.64 -6.75
N ASN A 50 -3.72 -4.62 -7.55
CA ASN A 50 -4.65 -5.65 -7.10
C ASN A 50 -4.07 -7.02 -7.41
N LEU A 51 -3.73 -7.79 -6.37
CA LEU A 51 -3.05 -9.07 -6.55
C LEU A 51 -3.96 -10.21 -7.04
N ASP A 52 -5.25 -9.98 -7.29
CA ASP A 52 -6.06 -10.88 -8.14
C ASP A 52 -5.69 -10.76 -9.62
N LYS A 53 -5.12 -9.62 -10.05
CA LYS A 53 -4.70 -9.42 -11.43
C LYS A 53 -3.33 -10.06 -11.66
N ALA A 54 -3.27 -10.95 -12.65
CA ALA A 54 -2.04 -11.68 -13.00
C ALA A 54 -0.84 -10.75 -13.24
N GLY A 55 -1.05 -9.62 -13.92
CA GLY A 55 0.03 -8.64 -14.18
C GLY A 55 0.62 -8.05 -12.90
N ASP A 56 -0.22 -7.61 -11.97
CA ASP A 56 0.24 -7.03 -10.70
C ASP A 56 0.89 -8.09 -9.82
N LEU A 57 0.28 -9.28 -9.74
CA LEU A 57 0.80 -10.43 -9.00
C LEU A 57 2.20 -10.84 -9.49
N GLN A 58 2.39 -10.89 -10.80
CA GLN A 58 3.64 -11.33 -11.42
C GLN A 58 4.83 -10.43 -11.05
N ILE A 59 4.62 -9.13 -10.83
CA ILE A 59 5.68 -8.20 -10.38
C ILE A 59 6.28 -8.68 -9.06
N PHE A 60 5.44 -9.16 -8.14
CA PHE A 60 5.90 -9.66 -6.83
C PHE A 60 6.41 -11.10 -6.91
N GLU A 61 5.83 -11.95 -7.77
CA GLU A 61 6.30 -13.33 -7.92
C GLU A 61 7.68 -13.41 -8.58
N GLN A 62 8.02 -12.49 -9.47
CA GLN A 62 9.32 -12.48 -10.15
C GLN A 62 10.44 -11.77 -9.39
N ASN A 63 10.15 -11.11 -8.27
CA ASN A 63 11.12 -10.28 -7.56
C ASN A 63 11.08 -10.51 -6.04
N ASP A 64 12.24 -10.70 -5.42
CA ASP A 64 12.37 -10.88 -3.97
C ASP A 64 12.87 -9.62 -3.23
N ASN A 65 13.12 -8.54 -3.97
CA ASN A 65 13.63 -7.29 -3.44
C ASN A 65 12.58 -6.19 -3.56
N LEU A 66 12.13 -5.66 -2.42
CA LEU A 66 11.11 -4.61 -2.39
C LEU A 66 11.57 -3.32 -3.09
N ASN A 67 12.86 -2.98 -3.04
CA ASN A 67 13.38 -1.79 -3.74
C ASN A 67 13.28 -1.97 -5.26
N THR A 68 13.52 -3.18 -5.77
CA THR A 68 13.35 -3.52 -7.18
C THR A 68 11.88 -3.42 -7.58
N ILE A 69 10.98 -4.01 -6.78
CA ILE A 69 9.54 -3.92 -7.01
C ILE A 69 9.08 -2.46 -7.04
N ILE A 70 9.47 -1.65 -6.05
CA ILE A 70 9.11 -0.23 -6.00
C ILE A 70 9.62 0.52 -7.24
N SER A 71 10.84 0.21 -7.70
CA SER A 71 11.40 0.81 -8.92
C SER A 71 10.58 0.45 -10.16
N ILE A 72 10.17 -0.82 -10.30
CA ILE A 72 9.30 -1.28 -11.39
C ILE A 72 7.96 -0.55 -11.34
N LEU A 73 7.36 -0.46 -10.15
CA LEU A 73 6.08 0.24 -9.94
C LEU A 73 6.18 1.72 -10.32
N PHE A 74 7.25 2.39 -9.94
CA PHE A 74 7.46 3.80 -10.29
C PHE A 74 7.62 3.98 -11.79
N LEU A 75 8.39 3.10 -12.44
CA LEU A 75 8.57 3.14 -13.89
C LEU A 75 7.23 2.93 -14.62
N GLN A 76 6.47 1.89 -14.27
CA GLN A 76 5.17 1.58 -14.89
C GLN A 76 4.15 2.69 -14.70
N ASN A 77 4.21 3.42 -13.59
CA ASN A 77 3.27 4.50 -13.27
C ASN A 77 3.84 5.90 -13.59
N SER A 78 4.94 5.99 -14.33
CA SER A 78 5.61 7.26 -14.71
C SER A 78 5.91 8.18 -13.51
N VAL A 79 6.24 7.59 -12.36
CA VAL A 79 6.61 8.32 -11.14
C VAL A 79 8.09 8.67 -11.18
N PRO A 80 8.48 9.95 -11.08
CA PRO A 80 9.88 10.34 -11.06
C PRO A 80 10.62 9.79 -9.84
N THR A 81 11.82 9.24 -10.04
CA THR A 81 12.65 8.64 -8.98
C THR A 81 13.15 9.65 -7.94
N ASN A 82 13.18 10.95 -8.29
CA ASN A 82 13.59 12.04 -7.41
C ASN A 82 12.45 12.58 -6.52
N LYS A 83 11.22 12.08 -6.67
CA LYS A 83 10.10 12.53 -5.84
C LYS A 83 10.25 12.05 -4.40
N LYS A 84 9.90 12.92 -3.46
CA LYS A 84 9.86 12.56 -2.04
C LYS A 84 8.80 11.47 -1.83
N GLN A 85 9.19 10.40 -1.13
CA GLN A 85 8.32 9.24 -0.86
C GLN A 85 7.05 9.61 -0.09
N ASP A 86 7.02 10.77 0.56
CA ASP A 86 5.84 11.26 1.27
C ASP A 86 4.68 11.69 0.35
N LYS A 87 5.00 11.97 -0.91
CA LYS A 87 4.07 12.38 -1.98
C LYS A 87 3.48 11.23 -2.79
N ILE A 88 3.89 9.99 -2.51
CA ILE A 88 3.47 8.81 -3.26
C ILE A 88 2.67 7.90 -2.33
N LEU A 89 1.50 7.47 -2.78
CA LEU A 89 0.69 6.47 -2.09
C LEU A 89 0.68 5.18 -2.90
N ILE A 90 1.13 4.08 -2.31
CA ILE A 90 0.99 2.74 -2.86
C ILE A 90 -0.10 2.00 -2.09
N PHE A 91 -1.10 1.52 -2.82
CA PHE A 91 -2.17 0.68 -2.29
C PHE A 91 -2.12 -0.70 -2.94
N ILE A 92 -1.99 -1.75 -2.12
CA ILE A 92 -1.99 -3.14 -2.59
C ILE A 92 -3.26 -3.80 -2.09
N ASP A 93 -4.23 -3.98 -2.98
CA ASP A 93 -5.49 -4.67 -2.74
C ASP A 93 -5.32 -6.20 -2.82
N GLU A 94 -6.22 -6.91 -2.12
CA GLU A 94 -6.29 -8.39 -2.12
C GLU A 94 -4.93 -9.08 -1.87
N ILE A 95 -4.11 -8.49 -0.98
CA ILE A 95 -2.73 -8.92 -0.73
C ILE A 95 -2.60 -10.40 -0.32
N GLN A 96 -3.64 -11.00 0.27
CA GLN A 96 -3.63 -12.40 0.68
C GLN A 96 -3.41 -13.37 -0.50
N ASN A 97 -3.61 -12.92 -1.74
CA ASN A 97 -3.37 -13.71 -2.93
C ASN A 97 -1.88 -13.93 -3.23
N SER A 98 -0.99 -13.19 -2.58
CA SER A 98 0.45 -13.46 -2.63
C SER A 98 1.03 -13.57 -1.21
N PRO A 99 1.10 -14.80 -0.65
CA PRO A 99 1.81 -15.06 0.60
C PRO A 99 3.28 -14.59 0.55
N LYS A 100 3.88 -14.62 -0.64
CA LYS A 100 5.22 -14.09 -0.90
C LYS A 100 5.30 -12.59 -0.63
N THR A 101 4.40 -11.79 -1.21
CA THR A 101 4.30 -10.34 -0.95
C THR A 101 4.11 -10.06 0.53
N VAL A 102 3.27 -10.85 1.20
CA VAL A 102 3.05 -10.76 2.65
C VAL A 102 4.36 -10.94 3.44
N ALA A 103 5.13 -11.97 3.12
CA ALA A 103 6.39 -12.26 3.80
C ALA A 103 7.43 -11.16 3.53
N LEU A 104 7.54 -10.71 2.28
CA LEU A 104 8.48 -9.66 1.87
C LEU A 104 8.22 -8.34 2.62
N LEU A 105 6.95 -7.92 2.66
CA LEU A 105 6.56 -6.70 3.37
C LEU A 105 6.79 -6.80 4.87
N ARG A 106 6.53 -7.96 5.47
CA ARG A 106 6.81 -8.22 6.89
C ARG A 106 8.29 -8.06 7.21
N TYR A 107 9.15 -8.64 6.38
CA TYR A 107 10.60 -8.51 6.51
C TYR A 107 11.04 -7.05 6.37
N PHE A 108 10.48 -6.33 5.40
CA PHE A 108 10.78 -4.93 5.15
C PHE A 108 10.36 -4.00 6.30
N MET A 109 9.15 -4.21 6.84
CA MET A 109 8.64 -3.46 7.99
C MET A 109 9.50 -3.64 9.25
N LYS A 110 10.09 -4.84 9.43
CA LYS A 110 11.00 -5.12 10.55
C LYS A 110 12.31 -4.33 10.46
N LYS A 111 12.74 -3.97 9.24
CA LYS A 111 13.96 -3.19 8.98
C LYS A 111 13.82 -1.67 9.14
N LYS A 112 12.63 -1.16 9.54
CA LYS A 112 12.35 0.29 9.79
C LYS A 112 12.68 1.21 8.60
N THR A 113 12.25 0.85 7.39
CA THR A 113 12.43 1.70 6.20
C THR A 113 11.13 2.42 5.82
N SER A 114 11.22 3.73 5.57
CA SER A 114 10.12 4.70 5.54
C SER A 114 9.23 4.67 4.27
N PHE A 115 8.52 3.57 3.99
CA PHE A 115 7.55 3.54 2.88
C PHE A 115 6.09 3.57 3.34
N THR A 116 5.28 4.17 2.48
CA THR A 116 3.86 4.47 2.68
C THR A 116 3.03 3.44 1.95
N LEU A 117 2.62 2.41 2.68
CA LEU A 117 1.90 1.28 2.10
C LEU A 117 0.55 1.13 2.79
N LEU A 118 -0.53 1.02 2.02
CA LEU A 118 -1.87 0.74 2.51
C LEU A 118 -2.31 -0.65 2.05
N LEU A 119 -2.61 -1.53 3.02
CA LEU A 119 -3.00 -2.93 2.76
C LEU A 119 -4.42 -3.19 3.28
N PRO A 120 -5.42 -3.52 2.46
CA PRO A 120 -6.65 -4.10 2.95
C PRO A 120 -6.35 -5.54 3.41
N ALA A 121 -6.71 -5.88 4.65
CA ALA A 121 -6.62 -7.25 5.15
C ALA A 121 -7.99 -7.80 5.53
N HIS A 122 -8.23 -9.06 5.14
CA HIS A 122 -9.28 -9.93 5.67
C HIS A 122 -8.76 -10.73 6.86
N CYS A 123 -9.61 -10.91 7.87
CA CYS A 123 -9.23 -11.44 9.18
C CYS A 123 -9.19 -12.97 9.16
N SER A 124 -8.03 -13.56 9.48
CA SER A 124 -7.92 -14.80 10.27
C SER A 124 -6.52 -15.02 10.85
N LYS A 125 -5.45 -14.52 10.22
CA LYS A 125 -4.11 -14.45 10.84
C LYS A 125 -3.45 -13.12 10.52
N ALA A 126 -2.98 -12.45 11.57
CA ALA A 126 -2.31 -11.16 11.47
C ALA A 126 -0.97 -11.27 10.72
N PHE A 127 -0.61 -10.18 10.05
CA PHE A 127 0.77 -9.85 9.72
C PHE A 127 1.57 -9.59 10.98
#